data_AF-A0A094H234-F1
#
_entry.id   AF-A0A094H234-F1
#
_cell.length_a   1.000
_cell.length_b   1.000
_cell.length_c   1.000
_cell.angle_alpha   90.00
_cell.angle_beta   90.00
_cell.angle_gamma   90.00
#
_symmetry.space_group_name_H-M   'P 1'
#
loop_
_entity.id
_entity.type
_entity.pdbx_description
1 polymer ?
#
loop_
_entity_poly.entity_id
_entity_poly.type
_entity_poly.pdbx_seq_one_letter_code
_entity_poly.pdbx_strand_id
1 'polypeptide(L)'
;MKALGMDPREVIPFNFLFRGPSGTGKTTTARRMGKVYYDMGFLATAEVIECSSSELIGEYLGHTGPKTQKQIEKALGKVLFIDEAYRLADGQFAKETMDEIVACLTNPKFAQKLIVILAGYDNDINRLMSKNPGLTSRFPEAITFANLSPDECISLLTSLLKRYNQLDTTVLQKISADFKARLCSYFESLIKLPAWGNARDTQSLAKGIFKKAISTIKPPVKNLNSYRGSYHRGMEPQPMPGKTPPAQSSTSISTATEIAKDQPAPEPAPPPQAEEINDDEPQPAAEGDSNVLRDAGVSDAVWNQLQQDQQAAKNKAKEQDRILQSYEKLKSATEAQEQKEAEKGSVITKDDEDGTTEEDKYARRMLKQARLDHVRELETRKKLEELERQKRAIEEERKKQMKVQAKLREMGVCPAGHHWIEQPDGYRCAGGSHFMFGGQLGM
;
A
#
# COMPACT_ATOMS: atom_id res chain seq x y z
N MET A 1 -40.67 -2.40 -14.67
CA MET A 1 -39.66 -3.22 -13.96
C MET A 1 -40.28 -3.84 -12.72
N LYS A 2 -40.36 -3.16 -11.56
CA LYS A 2 -41.04 -3.71 -10.36
C LYS A 2 -42.52 -4.05 -10.60
N ALA A 3 -43.27 -3.19 -11.30
CA ALA A 3 -44.65 -3.46 -11.69
C ALA A 3 -44.82 -4.64 -12.69
N LEU A 4 -43.72 -5.09 -13.30
CA LEU A 4 -43.67 -6.24 -14.23
C LEU A 4 -43.06 -7.49 -13.57
N GLY A 5 -42.78 -7.47 -12.25
CA GLY A 5 -42.16 -8.60 -11.54
C GLY A 5 -40.68 -8.87 -11.87
N MET A 6 -40.02 -7.98 -12.61
CA MET A 6 -38.60 -8.10 -12.97
C MET A 6 -37.71 -7.43 -11.93
N ASP A 7 -36.59 -8.07 -11.55
CA ASP A 7 -35.57 -7.43 -10.72
C ASP A 7 -34.86 -6.34 -11.55
N PRO A 8 -34.97 -5.06 -11.17
CA PRO A 8 -34.30 -4.00 -11.91
C PRO A 8 -32.77 -4.11 -11.91
N ARG A 9 -32.17 -4.88 -10.98
CA ARG A 9 -30.72 -5.11 -10.93
C ARG A 9 -30.18 -5.91 -12.11
N GLU A 10 -31.03 -6.69 -12.79
CA GLU A 10 -30.63 -7.47 -13.96
C GLU A 10 -30.39 -6.63 -15.22
N VAL A 11 -31.05 -5.46 -15.31
CA VAL A 11 -30.98 -4.60 -16.49
C VAL A 11 -30.07 -3.39 -16.26
N ILE A 12 -29.96 -2.93 -15.02
CA ILE A 12 -29.20 -1.72 -14.70
C ILE A 12 -27.71 -2.10 -14.51
N PRO A 13 -26.79 -1.46 -15.25
CA PRO A 13 -25.36 -1.74 -15.09
C PRO A 13 -24.84 -1.23 -13.74
N PHE A 14 -23.88 -1.94 -13.15
CA PHE A 14 -23.21 -1.54 -11.91
C PHE A 14 -21.71 -1.23 -12.12
N ASN A 15 -21.19 -1.53 -13.30
CA ASN A 15 -19.77 -1.39 -13.61
C ASN A 15 -19.61 -0.49 -14.84
N PHE A 16 -18.77 0.54 -14.73
CA PHE A 16 -18.65 1.59 -15.73
C PHE A 16 -17.19 1.88 -16.08
N LEU A 17 -16.95 2.23 -17.34
CA LEU A 17 -15.68 2.79 -17.81
C LEU A 17 -15.83 4.27 -18.07
N PHE A 18 -15.05 5.10 -17.37
CA PHE A 18 -15.03 6.54 -17.61
C PHE A 18 -13.79 6.91 -18.42
N ARG A 19 -13.99 7.29 -19.68
CA ARG A 19 -12.91 7.56 -20.64
C ARG A 19 -12.87 9.03 -20.98
N GLY A 20 -11.71 9.64 -20.89
CA GLY A 20 -11.51 10.98 -21.46
C GLY A 20 -10.43 11.81 -20.78
N PRO A 21 -10.17 13.02 -21.28
CA PRO A 21 -9.12 13.90 -20.79
C PRO A 21 -9.26 14.29 -19.32
N SER A 22 -8.17 14.80 -18.73
CA SER A 22 -8.22 15.30 -17.35
C SER A 22 -9.10 16.55 -17.24
N GLY A 23 -9.75 16.74 -16.09
CA GLY A 23 -10.57 17.92 -15.83
C GLY A 23 -11.91 17.99 -16.58
N THR A 24 -12.39 16.89 -17.15
CA THR A 24 -13.70 16.81 -17.84
C THR A 24 -14.87 16.43 -16.92
N GLY A 25 -14.62 16.26 -15.62
CA GLY A 25 -15.68 16.04 -14.62
C GLY A 25 -15.94 14.59 -14.22
N LYS A 26 -15.11 13.62 -14.63
CA LYS A 26 -15.21 12.19 -14.28
C LYS A 26 -15.56 11.93 -12.81
N THR A 27 -14.76 12.45 -11.88
CA THR A 27 -14.98 12.29 -10.43
C THR A 27 -16.29 12.94 -9.96
N THR A 28 -16.64 14.10 -10.52
CA THR A 28 -17.91 14.79 -10.20
C THR A 28 -19.10 13.96 -10.68
N THR A 29 -19.02 13.39 -11.88
CA THR A 29 -20.06 12.51 -12.42
C THR A 29 -20.20 11.23 -11.59
N ALA A 30 -19.10 10.63 -11.13
CA ALA A 30 -19.14 9.48 -10.23
C ALA A 30 -19.93 9.76 -8.94
N ARG A 31 -19.72 10.95 -8.33
CA ARG A 31 -20.49 11.39 -7.15
C ARG A 31 -21.97 11.59 -7.43
N ARG A 32 -22.30 12.14 -8.60
CA ARG A 32 -23.71 12.28 -9.02
C ARG A 32 -24.35 10.91 -9.27
N MET A 33 -23.63 9.99 -9.89
CA MET A 33 -24.09 8.62 -10.12
C MET A 33 -24.33 7.88 -8.80
N GLY A 34 -23.43 8.01 -7.81
CA GLY A 34 -23.64 7.47 -6.46
C GLY A 34 -24.93 7.98 -5.82
N LYS A 35 -25.23 9.28 -5.96
CA LYS A 35 -26.51 9.85 -5.49
C LYS A 35 -27.71 9.22 -6.21
N VAL A 36 -27.66 9.10 -7.53
CA VAL A 36 -28.77 8.50 -8.30
C VAL A 36 -29.05 7.06 -7.84
N TYR A 37 -28.01 6.23 -7.70
CA TYR A 37 -28.19 4.83 -7.28
C TYR A 37 -28.61 4.68 -5.82
N TYR A 38 -28.19 5.60 -4.95
CA TYR A 38 -28.68 5.69 -3.58
C TYR A 38 -30.18 6.05 -3.55
N ASP A 39 -30.58 7.09 -4.30
CA ASP A 39 -31.98 7.52 -4.38
C ASP A 39 -32.89 6.43 -4.99
N MET A 40 -32.34 5.58 -5.86
CA MET A 40 -33.03 4.38 -6.39
C MET A 40 -33.08 3.19 -5.42
N GLY A 41 -32.37 3.25 -4.29
CA GLY A 41 -32.30 2.19 -3.28
C GLY A 41 -31.37 1.02 -3.64
N PHE A 42 -30.44 1.21 -4.58
CA PHE A 42 -29.45 0.17 -4.92
C PHE A 42 -28.21 0.19 -4.03
N LEU A 43 -27.83 1.38 -3.56
CA LEU A 43 -26.69 1.62 -2.67
C LEU A 43 -27.16 2.02 -1.28
N ALA A 44 -26.36 1.69 -0.26
CA ALA A 44 -26.62 2.07 1.13
C ALA A 44 -26.26 3.53 1.42
N THR A 45 -25.32 4.11 0.64
CA THR A 45 -24.95 5.53 0.73
C THR A 45 -24.53 6.06 -0.65
N ALA A 46 -24.64 7.37 -0.85
CA ALA A 46 -24.17 8.07 -2.04
C ALA A 46 -22.65 8.35 -2.03
N GLU A 47 -21.93 7.88 -1.00
CA GLU A 47 -20.50 8.09 -0.84
C GLU A 47 -19.68 7.43 -1.98
N VAL A 48 -18.63 8.11 -2.42
CA VAL A 48 -17.67 7.61 -3.40
C VAL A 48 -16.33 7.40 -2.72
N ILE A 49 -15.84 6.16 -2.74
CA ILE A 49 -14.50 5.79 -2.33
C ILE A 49 -13.58 5.98 -3.54
N GLU A 50 -12.80 7.04 -3.52
CA GLU A 50 -11.75 7.29 -4.52
C GLU A 50 -10.52 6.45 -4.16
N CYS A 51 -10.01 5.70 -5.13
CA CYS A 51 -8.89 4.78 -4.98
C CYS A 51 -7.93 4.98 -6.16
N SER A 52 -6.63 5.07 -5.87
CA SER A 52 -5.60 5.04 -6.91
C SER A 52 -5.22 3.60 -7.26
N SER A 53 -4.76 3.35 -8.49
CA SER A 53 -4.21 2.05 -8.90
C SER A 53 -3.14 1.50 -7.94
N SER A 54 -2.32 2.37 -7.34
CA SER A 54 -1.25 2.00 -6.40
C SER A 54 -1.78 1.48 -5.06
N GLU A 55 -3.02 1.83 -4.70
CA GLU A 55 -3.67 1.33 -3.50
C GLU A 55 -4.24 -0.09 -3.67
N LEU A 56 -4.34 -0.57 -4.91
CA LEU A 56 -4.77 -1.93 -5.24
C LEU A 56 -3.57 -2.87 -5.38
N ILE A 57 -2.46 -2.37 -5.93
CA ILE A 57 -1.24 -3.15 -6.16
C ILE A 57 -0.48 -3.35 -4.84
N GLY A 58 -0.13 -4.60 -4.51
CA GLY A 58 0.72 -4.94 -3.37
C GLY A 58 2.19 -4.61 -3.60
N GLU A 59 2.94 -4.38 -2.51
CA GLU A 59 4.39 -4.15 -2.57
C GLU A 59 5.19 -5.46 -2.72
N TYR A 60 4.59 -6.59 -2.33
CA TYR A 60 5.19 -7.91 -2.32
C TYR A 60 4.27 -8.93 -3.00
N LEU A 61 4.85 -10.03 -3.50
CA LEU A 61 4.13 -11.17 -4.06
C LEU A 61 3.06 -11.69 -3.07
N GLY A 62 1.84 -11.90 -3.55
CA GLY A 62 0.71 -12.40 -2.76
C GLY A 62 0.01 -11.37 -1.88
N HIS A 63 0.47 -10.11 -1.83
CA HIS A 63 -0.22 -9.04 -1.10
C HIS A 63 -1.28 -8.32 -1.94
N THR A 64 -1.23 -8.45 -3.26
CA THR A 64 -2.10 -7.73 -4.20
C THR A 64 -3.56 -8.17 -4.12
N GLY A 65 -3.82 -9.49 -4.11
CA GLY A 65 -5.18 -10.03 -3.97
C GLY A 65 -5.91 -9.49 -2.73
N PRO A 66 -5.40 -9.73 -1.50
CA PRO A 66 -6.03 -9.24 -0.27
C PRO A 66 -6.19 -7.72 -0.23
N LYS A 67 -5.23 -6.97 -0.77
CA LYS A 67 -5.29 -5.49 -0.81
C LYS A 67 -6.41 -5.00 -1.73
N THR A 68 -6.56 -5.61 -2.90
CA THR A 68 -7.63 -5.32 -3.87
C THR A 68 -9.00 -5.65 -3.26
N GLN A 69 -9.13 -6.85 -2.70
CA GLN A 69 -10.37 -7.29 -2.05
C GLN A 69 -10.78 -6.35 -0.92
N LYS A 70 -9.84 -5.89 -0.09
CA LYS A 70 -10.10 -4.95 1.00
C LYS A 70 -10.66 -3.60 0.51
N GLN A 71 -10.17 -3.09 -0.62
CA GLN A 71 -10.70 -1.84 -1.19
C GLN A 71 -12.12 -2.04 -1.74
N ILE A 72 -12.39 -3.19 -2.36
CA ILE A 72 -13.73 -3.55 -2.84
C ILE A 72 -14.70 -3.73 -1.66
N GLU A 73 -14.27 -4.39 -0.59
CA GLU A 73 -15.05 -4.54 0.65
C GLU A 73 -15.40 -3.21 1.28
N LYS A 74 -14.44 -2.27 1.34
CA LYS A 74 -14.67 -0.91 1.83
C LYS A 74 -15.72 -0.14 1.02
N ALA A 75 -15.85 -0.45 -0.27
CA ALA A 75 -16.80 0.17 -1.16
C ALA A 75 -18.14 -0.57 -1.26
N LEU A 76 -18.35 -1.65 -0.50
CA LEU A 76 -19.61 -2.37 -0.48
C LEU A 76 -20.76 -1.45 -0.07
N GLY A 77 -21.83 -1.40 -0.87
CA GLY A 77 -22.96 -0.48 -0.69
C GLY A 77 -22.66 0.97 -1.10
N LYS A 78 -21.51 1.24 -1.75
CA LYS A 78 -21.02 2.56 -2.18
C LYS A 78 -20.56 2.53 -3.64
N VAL A 79 -19.95 3.62 -4.09
CA VAL A 79 -19.22 3.69 -5.37
C VAL A 79 -17.73 3.55 -5.13
N LEU A 80 -17.07 2.61 -5.81
CA LEU A 80 -15.62 2.52 -5.93
C LEU A 80 -15.16 3.22 -7.22
N PHE A 81 -14.43 4.32 -7.08
CA PHE A 81 -13.87 5.06 -8.21
C PHE A 81 -12.36 4.84 -8.28
N ILE A 82 -11.90 4.11 -9.29
CA ILE A 82 -10.48 3.81 -9.51
C ILE A 82 -9.94 4.77 -10.58
N ASP A 83 -9.19 5.78 -10.15
CA ASP A 83 -8.57 6.74 -11.07
C ASP A 83 -7.25 6.21 -11.63
N GLU A 84 -6.88 6.69 -12.82
CA GLU A 84 -5.69 6.26 -13.56
C GLU A 84 -5.59 4.73 -13.68
N ALA A 85 -6.73 4.05 -13.89
CA ALA A 85 -6.85 2.60 -13.90
C ALA A 85 -5.94 1.90 -14.91
N TYR A 86 -5.49 2.61 -15.94
CA TYR A 86 -4.53 2.11 -16.94
C TYR A 86 -3.18 1.71 -16.35
N ARG A 87 -2.82 2.22 -15.17
CA ARG A 87 -1.63 1.75 -14.46
C ARG A 87 -1.75 0.28 -14.03
N LEU A 88 -2.97 -0.25 -13.97
CA LEU A 88 -3.22 -1.69 -13.78
C LEU A 88 -2.95 -2.52 -15.05
N ALA A 89 -2.69 -1.88 -16.19
CA ALA A 89 -2.27 -2.59 -17.40
C ALA A 89 -0.79 -2.99 -17.33
N ASP A 90 0.05 -2.23 -16.61
CA ASP A 90 1.51 -2.36 -16.65
C ASP A 90 2.08 -2.72 -15.28
N GLY A 91 2.82 -3.82 -15.20
CA GLY A 91 3.53 -4.24 -14.00
C GLY A 91 3.37 -5.73 -13.68
N GLN A 92 4.30 -6.25 -12.88
CA GLN A 92 4.38 -7.67 -12.53
C GLN A 92 3.14 -8.16 -11.76
N PHE A 93 2.51 -7.29 -10.96
CA PHE A 93 1.33 -7.59 -10.13
C PHE A 93 0.02 -7.01 -10.69
N ALA A 94 0.10 -6.32 -11.82
CA ALA A 94 -1.03 -5.62 -12.40
C ALA A 94 -2.09 -6.62 -12.92
N LYS A 95 -1.62 -7.74 -13.49
CA LYS A 95 -2.49 -8.86 -13.92
C LYS A 95 -3.25 -9.50 -12.74
N GLU A 96 -2.55 -9.79 -11.65
CA GLU A 96 -3.16 -10.33 -10.42
C GLU A 96 -4.27 -9.38 -9.90
N THR A 97 -4.01 -8.07 -9.90
CA THR A 97 -5.02 -7.07 -9.51
C THR A 97 -6.26 -7.13 -10.40
N MET A 98 -6.07 -7.21 -11.72
CA MET A 98 -7.19 -7.28 -12.67
C MET A 98 -8.00 -8.56 -12.51
N ASP A 99 -7.32 -9.70 -12.35
CA ASP A 99 -7.97 -10.99 -12.16
C ASP A 99 -8.77 -11.01 -10.84
N GLU A 100 -8.23 -10.40 -9.78
CA GLU A 100 -8.92 -10.25 -8.50
C GLU A 100 -10.15 -9.33 -8.59
N ILE A 101 -10.06 -8.21 -9.33
CA ILE A 101 -11.24 -7.35 -9.59
C ILE A 101 -12.33 -8.16 -10.29
N VAL A 102 -11.98 -8.95 -11.31
CA VAL A 102 -12.94 -9.80 -12.03
C VAL A 102 -13.54 -10.86 -11.12
N ALA A 103 -12.72 -11.52 -10.29
CA ALA A 103 -13.17 -12.51 -9.32
C ALA A 103 -14.15 -11.90 -8.31
N CYS A 104 -13.83 -10.74 -7.75
CA CYS A 104 -14.69 -10.00 -6.84
C CYS A 104 -16.00 -9.60 -7.51
N LEU A 105 -15.97 -9.01 -8.72
CA LEU A 105 -17.18 -8.60 -9.45
C LEU A 105 -18.10 -9.78 -9.84
N THR A 106 -17.54 -10.98 -9.97
CA THR A 106 -18.30 -12.21 -10.26
C THR A 106 -18.86 -12.84 -8.98
N ASN A 107 -18.24 -12.59 -7.82
CA ASN A 107 -18.66 -13.18 -6.55
C ASN A 107 -20.00 -12.58 -6.08
N PRO A 108 -21.02 -13.40 -5.74
CA PRO A 108 -22.31 -12.93 -5.21
C PRO A 108 -22.22 -12.05 -3.95
N LYS A 109 -21.10 -12.10 -3.21
CA LYS A 109 -20.81 -11.20 -2.09
C LYS A 109 -20.76 -9.73 -2.53
N PHE A 110 -20.23 -9.45 -3.72
CA PHE A 110 -20.01 -8.09 -4.22
C PHE A 110 -20.85 -7.76 -5.45
N ALA A 111 -21.16 -8.74 -6.30
CA ALA A 111 -21.92 -8.56 -7.53
C ALA A 111 -23.21 -7.75 -7.28
N GLN A 112 -23.39 -6.67 -8.04
CA GLN A 112 -24.53 -5.74 -7.95
C GLN A 112 -24.73 -5.09 -6.56
N LYS A 113 -23.79 -5.18 -5.63
CA LYS A 113 -23.89 -4.59 -4.28
C LYS A 113 -23.02 -3.34 -4.09
N LEU A 114 -22.26 -2.97 -5.11
CA LEU A 114 -21.49 -1.74 -5.21
C LEU A 114 -21.44 -1.30 -6.67
N ILE A 115 -21.06 -0.06 -6.90
CA ILE A 115 -20.71 0.42 -8.24
C ILE A 115 -19.21 0.46 -8.37
N VAL A 116 -18.66 -0.06 -9.47
CA VAL A 116 -17.22 0.07 -9.77
C VAL A 116 -17.03 0.90 -11.03
N ILE A 117 -16.18 1.92 -10.94
CA ILE A 117 -15.87 2.83 -12.04
C ILE A 117 -14.36 2.80 -12.27
N LEU A 118 -13.93 2.38 -13.47
CA LEU A 118 -12.54 2.51 -13.90
C LEU A 118 -12.40 3.78 -14.74
N ALA A 119 -11.53 4.71 -14.32
CA ALA A 119 -11.34 5.98 -14.99
C ALA A 119 -9.93 6.13 -15.59
N GLY A 120 -9.84 6.76 -16.76
CA GLY A 120 -8.57 7.03 -17.42
C GLY A 120 -8.73 7.78 -18.74
N TYR A 121 -7.60 7.98 -19.43
CA TYR A 121 -7.61 8.47 -20.81
C TYR A 121 -8.16 7.38 -21.75
N ASP A 122 -8.64 7.79 -22.92
CA ASP A 122 -9.37 6.89 -23.82
C ASP A 122 -8.50 5.72 -24.33
N ASN A 123 -7.33 6.02 -24.88
CA ASN A 123 -6.35 5.02 -25.34
C ASN A 123 -5.91 4.07 -24.21
N ASP A 124 -5.74 4.63 -23.03
CA ASP A 124 -5.25 3.97 -21.84
C ASP A 124 -6.25 2.94 -21.30
N ILE A 125 -7.55 3.31 -21.25
CA ILE A 125 -8.62 2.38 -20.91
C ILE A 125 -8.77 1.32 -22.00
N ASN A 126 -8.74 1.68 -23.28
CA ASN A 126 -8.82 0.70 -24.38
C ASN A 126 -7.71 -0.35 -24.28
N ARG A 127 -6.49 0.09 -23.95
CA ARG A 127 -5.34 -0.79 -23.72
C ARG A 127 -5.53 -1.70 -22.51
N LEU A 128 -6.09 -1.18 -21.40
CA LEU A 128 -6.43 -1.97 -20.22
C LEU A 128 -7.43 -3.09 -20.58
N MET A 129 -8.52 -2.74 -21.29
CA MET A 129 -9.55 -3.70 -21.70
C MET A 129 -9.01 -4.78 -22.65
N SER A 130 -8.07 -4.44 -23.54
CA SER A 130 -7.45 -5.41 -24.45
C SER A 130 -6.55 -6.44 -23.75
N LYS A 131 -6.03 -6.12 -22.56
CA LYS A 131 -5.13 -7.03 -21.82
C LYS A 131 -5.88 -8.10 -21.03
N ASN A 132 -7.11 -7.83 -20.61
CA ASN A 132 -7.91 -8.77 -19.83
C ASN A 132 -9.35 -8.86 -20.37
N PRO A 133 -9.66 -9.91 -21.17
CA PRO A 133 -11.02 -10.15 -21.65
C PRO A 133 -12.06 -10.30 -20.54
N GLY A 134 -11.64 -10.76 -19.36
CA GLY A 134 -12.48 -10.85 -18.16
C GLY A 134 -13.04 -9.48 -17.76
N LEU A 135 -12.19 -8.44 -17.72
CA LEU A 135 -12.65 -7.07 -17.46
C LEU A 135 -13.64 -6.58 -18.51
N THR A 136 -13.36 -6.83 -19.80
CA THR A 136 -14.26 -6.40 -20.90
C THR A 136 -15.67 -6.95 -20.75
N SER A 137 -15.82 -8.20 -20.33
CA SER A 137 -17.13 -8.81 -20.09
C SER A 137 -17.86 -8.22 -18.87
N ARG A 138 -17.17 -7.69 -17.85
CA ARG A 138 -17.79 -7.20 -16.61
C ARG A 138 -18.03 -5.70 -16.61
N PHE A 139 -17.48 -4.97 -17.58
CA PHE A 139 -17.64 -3.53 -17.77
C PHE A 139 -18.30 -3.22 -19.12
N PRO A 140 -19.60 -3.53 -19.29
CA PRO A 140 -20.30 -3.36 -20.56
C PRO A 140 -20.54 -1.88 -20.92
N GLU A 141 -20.66 -1.01 -19.91
CA GLU A 141 -21.04 0.39 -20.10
C GLU A 141 -19.82 1.32 -20.06
N ALA A 142 -19.65 2.12 -21.11
CA ALA A 142 -18.57 3.10 -21.22
C ALA A 142 -19.12 4.51 -21.43
N ILE A 143 -18.72 5.43 -20.55
CA ILE A 143 -19.06 6.85 -20.63
C ILE A 143 -17.83 7.62 -21.11
N THR A 144 -17.98 8.28 -22.26
CA THR A 144 -16.93 9.10 -22.88
C THR A 144 -17.12 10.56 -22.49
N PHE A 145 -16.06 11.16 -21.94
CA PHE A 145 -15.99 12.55 -21.52
C PHE A 145 -15.14 13.33 -22.52
N ALA A 146 -15.80 14.17 -23.33
CA ALA A 146 -15.13 15.06 -24.27
C ALA A 146 -14.48 16.26 -23.55
N ASN A 147 -13.58 16.95 -24.25
CA ASN A 147 -13.08 18.25 -23.81
C ASN A 147 -14.25 19.24 -23.68
N LEU A 148 -14.13 20.17 -22.74
CA LEU A 148 -15.10 21.26 -22.60
C LEU A 148 -15.04 22.14 -23.84
N SER A 149 -16.20 22.47 -24.38
CA SER A 149 -16.32 23.47 -25.44
C SER A 149 -15.86 24.85 -24.95
N PRO A 150 -15.50 25.77 -25.87
CA PRO A 150 -15.15 27.14 -25.50
C PRO A 150 -16.24 27.84 -24.67
N ASP A 151 -17.51 27.65 -25.04
CA ASP A 151 -18.65 28.19 -24.30
C ASP A 151 -18.75 27.62 -22.87
N GLU A 152 -18.57 26.30 -22.71
CA GLU A 152 -18.54 25.67 -21.38
C GLU A 152 -17.36 26.15 -20.54
N CYS A 153 -16.18 26.36 -21.15
CA CYS A 153 -15.01 26.93 -20.47
C CYS A 153 -15.28 28.35 -19.98
N ILE A 154 -15.94 29.19 -20.78
CA ILE A 154 -16.32 30.56 -20.39
C ILE A 154 -17.37 30.54 -19.27
N SER A 155 -18.37 29.66 -19.36
CA SER A 155 -19.39 29.47 -18.32
C SER A 155 -18.77 29.02 -17.00
N LEU A 156 -17.85 28.05 -17.07
CA LEU A 156 -17.09 27.57 -15.92
C LEU A 156 -16.22 28.69 -15.34
N LEU A 157 -15.46 29.41 -16.17
CA LEU A 157 -14.63 30.55 -15.76
C LEU A 157 -15.46 31.60 -15.01
N THR A 158 -16.63 31.95 -15.55
CA THR A 158 -17.57 32.91 -14.94
C THR A 158 -18.05 32.41 -13.59
N SER A 159 -18.43 31.13 -13.50
CA SER A 159 -18.86 30.50 -12.24
C SER A 159 -17.75 30.45 -11.20
N LEU A 160 -16.50 30.21 -11.62
CA LEU A 160 -15.33 30.21 -10.74
C LEU A 160 -15.02 31.60 -10.20
N LEU A 161 -15.09 32.63 -11.06
CA LEU A 161 -14.84 34.01 -10.68
C LEU A 161 -15.93 34.57 -9.76
N LYS A 162 -17.19 34.15 -9.93
CA LYS A 162 -18.30 34.50 -9.02
C LYS A 162 -18.06 34.08 -7.57
N ARG A 163 -17.23 33.06 -7.32
CA ARG A 163 -16.89 32.64 -5.96
C ARG A 163 -15.98 33.64 -5.24
N TYR A 164 -15.33 34.53 -5.97
CA TYR A 164 -14.59 35.64 -5.40
C TYR A 164 -15.54 36.83 -5.23
N ASN A 165 -16.15 36.92 -4.04
CA ASN A 165 -17.13 37.97 -3.70
C ASN A 165 -16.59 39.41 -3.86
N GLN A 166 -15.28 39.59 -4.00
CA GLN A 166 -14.60 40.87 -4.18
C GLN A 166 -14.52 41.32 -5.65
N LEU A 167 -14.88 40.47 -6.60
CA LEU A 167 -14.93 40.83 -8.02
C LEU A 167 -16.36 41.08 -8.46
N ASP A 168 -16.59 42.26 -9.06
CA ASP A 168 -17.83 42.48 -9.81
C ASP A 168 -17.77 41.66 -11.11
N THR A 169 -18.54 40.57 -11.14
CA THR A 169 -18.64 39.68 -12.30
C THR A 169 -19.73 40.10 -13.29
N THR A 170 -20.40 41.24 -13.08
CA THR A 170 -21.46 41.73 -14.00
C THR A 170 -20.92 41.92 -15.44
N VAL A 171 -19.65 42.29 -15.59
CA VAL A 171 -18.95 42.37 -16.89
C VAL A 171 -18.92 41.02 -17.62
N LEU A 172 -18.82 39.91 -16.88
CA LEU A 172 -18.85 38.55 -17.43
C LEU A 172 -20.27 38.01 -17.62
N GLN A 173 -21.28 38.61 -16.99
CA GLN A 173 -22.69 38.25 -17.14
C GLN A 173 -23.35 38.99 -18.32
N LYS A 174 -22.90 40.22 -18.61
CA LYS A 174 -23.30 41.02 -19.77
C LYS A 174 -22.10 41.23 -20.70
N ILE A 175 -21.49 40.13 -21.13
CA ILE A 175 -20.40 40.15 -22.11
C ILE A 175 -20.94 40.68 -23.45
N SER A 176 -20.24 41.66 -24.06
CA SER A 176 -20.51 42.05 -25.43
C SER A 176 -20.19 40.90 -26.39
N ALA A 177 -20.97 40.76 -27.48
CA ALA A 177 -20.77 39.68 -28.45
C ALA A 177 -19.31 39.60 -28.96
N ASP A 178 -18.69 40.74 -29.22
CA ASP A 178 -17.29 40.83 -29.66
C ASP A 178 -16.29 40.33 -28.60
N PHE A 179 -16.56 40.59 -27.32
CA PHE A 179 -15.70 40.09 -26.25
C PHE A 179 -15.88 38.59 -26.05
N LYS A 180 -17.12 38.07 -26.17
CA LYS A 180 -17.38 36.62 -26.16
C LYS A 180 -16.62 35.93 -27.28
N ALA A 181 -16.73 36.44 -28.51
CA ALA A 181 -16.07 35.87 -29.69
C ALA A 181 -14.54 35.79 -29.52
N ARG A 182 -13.92 36.85 -28.97
CA ARG A 182 -12.48 36.84 -28.65
C ARG A 182 -12.14 35.78 -27.60
N LEU A 183 -12.90 35.69 -26.52
CA LEU A 183 -12.68 34.66 -25.49
C LEU A 183 -12.85 33.24 -26.05
N CYS A 184 -13.86 33.01 -26.90
CA CYS A 184 -14.03 31.73 -27.58
C CYS A 184 -12.79 31.39 -28.42
N SER A 185 -12.30 32.32 -29.23
CA SER A 185 -11.08 32.12 -30.04
C SER A 185 -9.84 31.81 -29.19
N TYR A 186 -9.69 32.44 -28.03
CA TYR A 186 -8.63 32.09 -27.08
C TYR A 186 -8.78 30.68 -26.54
N PHE A 187 -9.97 30.29 -26.07
CA PHE A 187 -10.21 28.94 -25.57
C PHE A 187 -10.07 27.88 -26.68
N GLU A 188 -10.50 28.15 -27.90
CA GLU A 188 -10.26 27.27 -29.06
C GLU A 188 -8.77 27.01 -29.28
N SER A 189 -7.93 28.04 -29.12
CA SER A 189 -6.48 27.91 -29.22
C SER A 189 -5.91 27.10 -28.05
N LEU A 190 -6.42 27.31 -26.83
CA LEU A 190 -5.99 26.58 -25.63
C LEU A 190 -6.37 25.10 -25.66
N ILE A 191 -7.59 24.76 -26.10
CA ILE A 191 -8.09 23.38 -26.18
C ILE A 191 -7.26 22.52 -27.13
N LYS A 192 -6.66 23.13 -28.16
CA LYS A 192 -5.76 22.44 -29.11
C LYS A 192 -4.39 22.12 -28.53
N LEU A 193 -4.03 22.66 -27.36
CA LEU A 193 -2.73 22.39 -26.74
C LEU A 193 -2.68 20.96 -26.17
N PRO A 194 -1.55 20.24 -26.31
CA PRO A 194 -1.44 18.84 -25.89
C PRO A 194 -1.56 18.62 -24.38
N ALA A 195 -1.33 19.65 -23.57
CA ALA A 195 -1.39 19.59 -22.10
C ALA A 195 -2.66 20.23 -21.51
N TRP A 196 -3.68 20.50 -22.32
CA TRP A 196 -4.90 21.14 -21.85
C TRP A 196 -5.68 20.26 -20.85
N GLY A 197 -5.82 20.75 -19.62
CA GLY A 197 -6.46 20.10 -18.49
C GLY A 197 -7.91 20.53 -18.22
N ASN A 198 -8.61 21.08 -19.21
CA ASN A 198 -10.03 21.48 -19.14
C ASN A 198 -10.35 22.34 -17.90
N ALA A 199 -11.19 21.83 -16.99
CA ALA A 199 -11.59 22.55 -15.79
C ALA A 199 -10.41 22.91 -14.88
N ARG A 200 -9.36 22.08 -14.83
CA ARG A 200 -8.16 22.32 -14.00
C ARG A 200 -7.40 23.56 -14.50
N ASP A 201 -7.25 23.70 -15.81
CA ASP A 201 -6.60 24.86 -16.41
C ASP A 201 -7.49 26.10 -16.38
N THR A 202 -8.80 25.93 -16.60
CA THR A 202 -9.78 27.01 -16.45
C THR A 202 -9.77 27.58 -15.02
N GLN A 203 -9.63 26.73 -14.00
CA GLN A 203 -9.44 27.15 -12.61
C GLN A 203 -8.12 27.90 -12.39
N SER A 204 -7.04 27.44 -13.02
CA SER A 204 -5.74 28.11 -12.95
C SER A 204 -5.79 29.50 -13.59
N LEU A 205 -6.48 29.61 -14.74
CA LEU A 205 -6.74 30.87 -15.43
C LEU A 205 -7.58 31.81 -14.55
N ALA A 206 -8.66 31.33 -13.95
CA ALA A 206 -9.51 32.12 -13.04
C ALA A 206 -8.70 32.71 -11.88
N LYS A 207 -7.84 31.89 -11.24
CA LYS A 207 -6.92 32.34 -10.18
C LYS A 207 -5.94 33.39 -10.67
N GLY A 208 -5.37 33.21 -11.86
CA GLY A 208 -4.45 34.17 -12.48
C GLY A 208 -5.11 35.52 -12.75
N ILE A 209 -6.33 35.51 -13.30
CA ILE A 209 -7.15 36.71 -13.53
C ILE A 209 -7.42 37.43 -12.21
N PHE A 210 -7.87 36.69 -11.18
CA PHE A 210 -8.14 37.26 -9.86
C PHE A 210 -6.89 37.90 -9.23
N LYS A 211 -5.74 37.21 -9.29
CA LYS A 211 -4.47 37.73 -8.76
C LYS A 211 -4.06 39.03 -9.45
N LYS A 212 -4.17 39.10 -10.78
CA LYS A 212 -3.84 40.31 -11.55
C LYS A 212 -4.82 41.44 -11.29
N ALA A 213 -6.11 41.13 -11.12
CA ALA A 213 -7.12 42.12 -10.78
C ALA A 213 -6.80 42.77 -9.43
N ILE A 214 -6.49 41.98 -8.39
CA ILE A 214 -6.14 42.51 -7.06
C ILE A 214 -4.80 43.25 -7.07
N SER A 215 -3.77 42.77 -7.78
CA SER A 215 -2.47 43.46 -7.80
C SER A 215 -2.52 44.82 -8.51
N THR A 216 -3.55 45.06 -9.33
CA THR A 216 -3.76 46.33 -10.03
C THR A 216 -4.55 47.32 -9.17
N ILE A 217 -5.22 46.84 -8.12
CA ILE A 217 -5.96 47.66 -7.15
C ILE A 217 -4.97 48.24 -6.13
N LYS A 218 -4.64 49.53 -6.25
CA LYS A 218 -3.93 50.28 -5.19
C LYS A 218 -4.92 50.60 -4.05
N PRO A 219 -4.65 50.23 -2.78
CA PRO A 219 -5.50 50.62 -1.66
C PRO A 219 -5.36 52.13 -1.36
N PRO A 220 -6.39 52.80 -0.81
CA PRO A 220 -7.66 52.24 -0.35
C PRO A 220 -8.78 52.44 -1.39
N VAL A 221 -9.46 51.36 -1.80
CA VAL A 221 -10.57 51.46 -2.76
C VAL A 221 -11.89 51.55 -2.04
N LYS A 222 -12.44 52.76 -1.98
CA LYS A 222 -13.88 52.99 -1.85
C LYS A 222 -14.42 53.27 -3.26
N ASN A 223 -15.28 52.38 -3.74
CA ASN A 223 -15.98 52.39 -5.03
C ASN A 223 -15.16 52.08 -6.30
N LEU A 224 -15.43 50.89 -6.84
CA LEU A 224 -14.97 50.40 -8.13
C LEU A 224 -15.87 50.91 -9.28
N ASN A 225 -16.30 52.18 -9.26
CA ASN A 225 -17.11 52.79 -10.33
C ASN A 225 -16.32 53.72 -11.26
N SER A 226 -15.00 53.91 -11.05
CA SER A 226 -14.24 54.91 -11.81
C SER A 226 -13.47 54.40 -13.04
N TYR A 227 -13.52 53.10 -13.37
CA TYR A 227 -12.73 52.57 -14.50
C TYR A 227 -13.58 52.39 -15.76
N ARG A 228 -13.98 53.52 -16.35
CA ARG A 228 -14.42 53.60 -17.74
C ARG A 228 -13.32 54.29 -18.55
N GLY A 229 -12.26 53.56 -18.88
CA GLY A 229 -11.22 54.07 -19.78
C GLY A 229 -9.95 53.24 -19.75
N SER A 230 -9.37 53.04 -20.94
CA SER A 230 -8.05 52.42 -21.22
C SER A 230 -8.06 50.93 -21.59
N TYR A 231 -8.71 50.57 -22.69
CA TYR A 231 -8.31 49.38 -23.47
C TYR A 231 -7.69 49.83 -24.79
N HIS A 232 -6.40 50.15 -24.75
CA HIS A 232 -5.51 49.95 -25.89
C HIS A 232 -4.10 49.76 -25.34
N ARG A 233 -3.43 48.71 -25.83
CA ARG A 233 -2.00 48.37 -25.66
C ARG A 233 -1.67 47.45 -24.47
N GLY A 234 -1.24 46.23 -24.79
CA GLY A 234 -0.54 45.35 -23.84
C GLY A 234 -1.05 43.91 -23.71
N MET A 235 -1.35 43.23 -24.82
CA MET A 235 -1.41 41.76 -24.87
C MET A 235 -0.37 41.27 -25.88
N GLU A 236 0.89 41.26 -25.46
CA GLU A 236 1.89 40.34 -26.05
C GLU A 236 2.00 39.11 -25.14
N PRO A 237 1.97 37.89 -25.71
CA PRO A 237 2.14 36.67 -24.94
C PRO A 237 3.60 36.52 -24.49
N GLN A 238 3.83 36.55 -23.18
CA GLN A 238 5.10 36.11 -22.59
C GLN A 238 5.10 34.57 -22.51
N PRO A 239 6.18 33.88 -22.94
CA PRO A 239 6.25 32.43 -22.87
C PRO A 239 6.38 31.96 -21.42
N MET A 240 5.56 30.99 -21.03
CA MET A 240 5.67 30.30 -19.74
C MET A 240 6.81 29.26 -19.81
N PRO A 241 7.57 29.05 -18.71
CA PRO A 241 8.65 28.07 -18.68
C PRO A 241 8.10 26.64 -18.85
N GLY A 242 8.68 25.90 -19.78
CA GLY A 242 8.27 24.55 -20.16
C GLY A 242 8.40 23.56 -19.01
N LYS A 243 7.36 22.74 -18.83
CA LYS A 243 7.42 21.52 -18.04
C LYS A 243 7.85 20.37 -18.94
N THR A 244 9.08 19.89 -18.76
CA THR A 244 9.56 18.64 -19.35
C THR A 244 8.84 17.43 -18.70
N PRO A 245 8.56 16.36 -19.45
CA PRO A 245 8.05 15.11 -18.87
C PRO A 245 9.17 14.37 -18.11
N PRO A 246 8.87 13.60 -17.05
CA PRO A 246 9.88 12.82 -16.35
C PRO A 246 10.36 11.66 -17.23
N ALA A 247 11.69 11.58 -17.39
CA ALA A 247 12.38 10.53 -18.11
C ALA A 247 12.42 9.22 -17.32
N GLN A 248 12.28 8.12 -18.06
CA GLN A 248 12.56 6.76 -17.63
C GLN A 248 14.08 6.59 -17.43
N SER A 249 14.51 6.02 -16.30
CA SER A 249 15.89 5.56 -16.14
C SER A 249 15.91 4.08 -15.76
N SER A 250 16.49 3.31 -16.67
CA SER A 250 16.83 1.90 -16.55
C SER A 250 18.19 1.72 -15.85
N THR A 251 18.25 0.70 -15.02
CA THR A 251 19.40 0.11 -14.32
C THR A 251 20.56 -0.31 -15.20
N SER A 252 21.78 -0.20 -14.66
CA SER A 252 22.85 -1.23 -14.79
C SER A 252 24.04 -0.89 -13.88
N ILE A 253 24.40 -1.78 -12.94
CA ILE A 253 25.73 -1.83 -12.31
C ILE A 253 26.18 -3.29 -12.32
N SER A 254 27.34 -3.52 -12.94
CA SER A 254 28.05 -4.79 -13.02
C SER A 254 29.16 -4.90 -11.97
N THR A 255 29.43 -6.15 -11.63
CA THR A 255 30.45 -6.80 -10.80
C THR A 255 31.91 -6.38 -11.07
N ALA A 256 32.77 -6.40 -10.04
CA ALA A 256 34.14 -6.98 -10.07
C ALA A 256 34.83 -6.97 -8.67
N THR A 257 35.79 -7.88 -8.52
CA THR A 257 36.42 -8.51 -7.34
C THR A 257 37.84 -7.96 -7.05
N GLU A 258 38.42 -8.18 -5.84
CA GLU A 258 39.78 -8.73 -5.53
C GLU A 258 40.26 -8.44 -4.05
N ILE A 259 40.55 -9.46 -3.19
CA ILE A 259 41.84 -10.12 -2.75
C ILE A 259 42.67 -9.24 -1.73
N ALA A 260 43.16 -9.64 -0.52
CA ALA A 260 44.13 -10.71 -0.16
C ALA A 260 44.39 -10.92 1.39
N LYS A 261 44.79 -12.17 1.77
CA LYS A 261 45.82 -12.69 2.76
C LYS A 261 45.73 -12.34 4.27
N ASP A 262 46.13 -13.15 5.27
CA ASP A 262 47.14 -14.23 5.43
C ASP A 262 46.88 -15.10 6.72
N GLN A 263 47.49 -16.29 6.84
CA GLN A 263 47.47 -17.29 7.96
C GLN A 263 48.85 -17.36 8.69
N PRO A 264 49.10 -18.00 9.88
CA PRO A 264 49.13 -19.48 10.09
C PRO A 264 48.96 -20.07 11.55
N ALA A 265 49.02 -21.42 11.68
CA ALA A 265 48.88 -22.33 12.86
C ALA A 265 50.26 -22.68 13.56
N PRO A 266 50.50 -23.62 14.56
CA PRO A 266 49.90 -24.98 14.81
C PRO A 266 49.85 -25.58 16.29
N GLU A 267 49.43 -26.88 16.36
CA GLU A 267 49.26 -28.00 17.37
C GLU A 267 50.35 -28.41 18.43
N PRO A 268 50.26 -29.52 19.27
CA PRO A 268 49.18 -30.55 19.59
C PRO A 268 49.06 -31.16 21.07
N ALA A 269 47.91 -31.84 21.38
CA ALA A 269 47.53 -33.10 22.16
C ALA A 269 48.27 -33.63 23.46
N PRO A 270 47.87 -34.71 24.25
CA PRO A 270 46.77 -35.73 24.19
C PRO A 270 46.17 -36.17 25.64
N PRO A 271 45.64 -37.40 25.97
CA PRO A 271 44.36 -37.67 26.73
C PRO A 271 44.53 -38.60 27.99
N PRO A 272 43.66 -39.59 28.41
CA PRO A 272 42.18 -39.83 28.42
C PRO A 272 41.61 -40.29 29.81
N GLN A 273 40.30 -40.61 29.95
CA GLN A 273 39.73 -41.88 30.50
C GLN A 273 38.19 -41.84 30.68
N ALA A 274 37.55 -43.01 30.49
CA ALA A 274 36.11 -43.23 30.30
C ALA A 274 35.41 -43.85 31.53
N GLU A 275 34.08 -43.71 31.64
CA GLU A 275 33.14 -44.75 32.16
C GLU A 275 31.64 -44.35 32.02
N GLU A 276 30.95 -45.07 31.13
CA GLU A 276 29.68 -45.82 31.22
C GLU A 276 28.47 -45.48 32.17
N ILE A 277 27.27 -45.34 31.54
CA ILE A 277 25.95 -46.02 31.81
C ILE A 277 24.66 -45.16 32.07
N ASN A 278 23.66 -45.50 31.23
CA ASN A 278 22.17 -45.55 31.30
C ASN A 278 21.24 -44.35 31.02
N ASP A 279 20.40 -44.63 30.01
CA ASP A 279 19.15 -44.00 29.58
C ASP A 279 17.98 -44.25 30.55
N ASP A 280 17.21 -43.20 30.88
CA ASP A 280 15.77 -43.09 30.56
C ASP A 280 15.24 -41.69 30.94
N GLU A 281 14.30 -41.16 30.14
CA GLU A 281 13.55 -39.89 30.25
C GLU A 281 14.11 -38.63 29.51
N PRO A 282 13.36 -38.02 28.55
CA PRO A 282 13.83 -36.85 27.82
C PRO A 282 13.65 -35.57 28.67
N GLN A 283 14.70 -35.22 29.40
CA GLN A 283 14.81 -33.95 30.12
C GLN A 283 14.91 -32.75 29.15
N PRO A 284 14.35 -31.58 29.52
CA PRO A 284 14.67 -30.33 28.81
C PRO A 284 16.17 -30.09 28.92
N ALA A 285 16.82 -29.72 27.81
CA ALA A 285 18.28 -29.57 27.69
C ALA A 285 18.90 -28.97 28.96
N ALA A 286 19.40 -29.84 29.82
CA ALA A 286 20.03 -29.46 31.07
C ALA A 286 21.31 -28.69 30.75
N GLU A 287 21.53 -27.62 31.49
CA GLU A 287 22.80 -26.91 31.58
C GLU A 287 23.86 -27.88 32.12
N GLY A 288 24.46 -28.66 31.22
CA GLY A 288 25.60 -29.52 31.51
C GLY A 288 26.87 -28.69 31.44
N ASP A 289 27.29 -28.19 32.61
CA ASP A 289 28.69 -27.84 32.87
C ASP A 289 29.53 -29.11 32.73
N SER A 290 30.01 -29.37 31.51
CA SER A 290 31.01 -30.40 31.25
C SER A 290 32.20 -29.71 30.62
N ASN A 291 33.31 -29.76 31.34
CA ASN A 291 34.62 -29.41 30.83
C ASN A 291 34.95 -30.46 29.74
N VAL A 292 34.43 -30.26 28.53
CA VAL A 292 34.62 -31.19 27.40
C VAL A 292 36.12 -31.23 27.14
N LEU A 293 36.75 -32.33 27.55
CA LEU A 293 38.17 -32.54 27.38
C LEU A 293 38.44 -32.76 25.89
N ARG A 294 39.35 -31.97 25.32
CA ARG A 294 39.76 -32.05 23.92
C ARG A 294 40.28 -33.44 23.57
N ASP A 295 39.77 -34.04 22.49
CA ASP A 295 40.24 -35.34 22.04
C ASP A 295 41.71 -35.28 21.57
N ALA A 296 42.44 -36.37 21.79
CA ALA A 296 43.81 -36.49 21.29
C ALA A 296 43.85 -36.47 19.76
N GLY A 297 44.72 -35.61 19.20
CA GLY A 297 44.87 -35.44 17.75
C GLY A 297 44.01 -34.33 17.14
N VAL A 298 43.22 -33.60 17.91
CA VAL A 298 42.56 -32.36 17.46
C VAL A 298 43.55 -31.21 17.53
N SER A 299 43.58 -30.32 16.54
CA SER A 299 44.48 -29.16 16.51
C SER A 299 44.03 -28.00 17.39
N ASP A 300 44.96 -27.13 17.80
CA ASP A 300 44.61 -25.92 18.58
C ASP A 300 43.64 -25.04 17.78
N ALA A 301 43.84 -24.97 16.46
CA ALA A 301 42.97 -24.25 15.54
C ALA A 301 41.56 -24.86 15.45
N VAL A 302 41.46 -26.20 15.30
CA VAL A 302 40.17 -26.90 15.21
C VAL A 302 39.43 -26.83 16.56
N TRP A 303 40.15 -26.94 17.67
CA TRP A 303 39.57 -26.82 19.00
C TRP A 303 39.06 -25.41 19.28
N ASN A 304 39.84 -24.37 18.97
CA ASN A 304 39.41 -22.99 19.12
C ASN A 304 38.20 -22.67 18.22
N GLN A 305 38.17 -23.19 16.98
CA GLN A 305 37.01 -23.06 16.10
C GLN A 305 35.78 -23.75 16.68
N LEU A 306 35.92 -24.97 17.22
CA LEU A 306 34.81 -25.70 17.84
C LEU A 306 34.23 -24.95 19.04
N GLN A 307 35.09 -24.37 19.88
CA GLN A 307 34.67 -23.54 21.01
C GLN A 307 33.94 -22.27 20.55
N GLN A 308 34.41 -21.63 19.47
CA GLN A 308 33.72 -20.49 18.85
C GLN A 308 32.36 -20.89 18.30
N ASP A 309 32.26 -22.04 17.62
CA ASP A 309 31.01 -22.57 17.05
C ASP A 309 30.00 -22.93 18.15
N GLN A 310 30.46 -23.55 19.25
CA GLN A 310 29.63 -23.81 20.43
C GLN A 310 29.11 -22.51 21.05
N GLN A 311 29.98 -21.50 21.20
CA GLN A 311 29.56 -20.20 21.74
C GLN A 311 28.60 -19.48 20.79
N ALA A 312 28.82 -19.57 19.48
CA ALA A 312 27.93 -19.02 18.46
C ALA A 312 26.56 -19.71 18.48
N ALA A 313 26.51 -21.03 18.62
CA ALA A 313 25.28 -21.79 18.75
C ALA A 313 24.51 -21.42 20.04
N LYS A 314 25.21 -21.28 21.18
CA LYS A 314 24.63 -20.79 22.44
C LYS A 314 24.07 -19.37 22.29
N ASN A 315 24.79 -18.48 21.63
CA ASN A 315 24.33 -17.11 21.37
C ASN A 315 23.10 -17.09 20.43
N LYS A 316 23.11 -17.90 19.36
CA LYS A 316 21.98 -18.05 18.43
C LYS A 316 20.74 -18.57 19.16
N ALA A 317 20.88 -19.58 20.02
CA ALA A 317 19.78 -20.11 20.83
C ALA A 317 19.20 -19.05 21.78
N LYS A 318 20.05 -18.30 22.49
CA LYS A 318 19.63 -17.19 23.37
C LYS A 318 18.86 -16.11 22.61
N GLU A 319 19.29 -15.78 21.39
CA GLU A 319 18.59 -14.79 20.56
C GLU A 319 17.24 -15.30 20.07
N GLN A 320 17.16 -16.57 19.66
CA GLN A 320 15.89 -17.20 19.29
C GLN A 320 14.89 -17.20 20.46
N ASP A 321 15.34 -17.53 21.67
CA ASP A 321 14.48 -17.52 22.85
C ASP A 321 14.02 -16.10 23.22
N ARG A 322 14.88 -15.07 23.07
CA ARG A 322 14.48 -13.66 23.24
C ARG A 322 13.38 -13.25 22.27
N ILE A 323 13.47 -13.66 21.01
CA ILE A 323 12.43 -13.39 20.00
C ILE A 323 11.11 -14.07 20.40
N LEU A 324 11.15 -15.34 20.80
CA LEU A 324 9.96 -16.07 21.25
C LEU A 324 9.30 -15.42 22.47
N GLN A 325 10.09 -15.03 23.49
CA GLN A 325 9.60 -14.30 24.66
C GLN A 325 8.99 -12.95 24.28
N SER A 326 9.59 -12.24 23.32
CA SER A 326 9.07 -10.95 22.85
C SER A 326 7.71 -11.10 22.14
N TYR A 327 7.53 -12.19 21.38
CA TYR A 327 6.27 -12.54 20.73
C TYR A 327 5.18 -12.85 21.76
N GLU A 328 5.46 -13.72 22.74
CA GLU A 328 4.50 -14.08 23.79
C GLU A 328 4.07 -12.88 24.63
N LYS A 329 5.03 -12.01 24.98
CA LYS A 329 4.77 -10.78 25.71
C LYS A 329 3.89 -9.80 24.92
N LEU A 330 4.14 -9.65 23.61
CA LEU A 330 3.34 -8.75 22.78
C LEU A 330 1.93 -9.31 22.55
N LYS A 331 1.82 -10.62 22.30
CA LYS A 331 0.55 -11.32 22.09
C LYS A 331 -0.35 -11.27 23.33
N SER A 332 0.20 -11.57 24.51
CA SER A 332 -0.55 -11.48 25.77
C SER A 332 -0.97 -10.03 26.09
N ALA A 333 -0.13 -9.03 25.75
CA ALA A 333 -0.50 -7.63 25.90
C ALA A 333 -1.64 -7.20 24.96
N THR A 334 -1.66 -7.67 23.71
CA THR A 334 -2.75 -7.40 22.76
C THR A 334 -4.05 -8.07 23.19
N GLU A 335 -4.01 -9.34 23.62
CA GLU A 335 -5.19 -10.06 24.11
C GLU A 335 -5.77 -9.40 25.37
N ALA A 336 -4.92 -8.95 26.30
CA ALA A 336 -5.34 -8.22 27.49
C ALA A 336 -5.93 -6.84 27.16
N GLN A 337 -5.49 -6.20 26.08
CA GLN A 337 -6.08 -4.94 25.62
C GLN A 337 -7.47 -5.17 25.00
N GLU A 338 -7.63 -6.18 24.16
CA GLU A 338 -8.91 -6.56 23.55
C GLU A 338 -9.95 -6.92 24.63
N GLN A 339 -9.54 -7.66 25.68
CA GLN A 339 -10.42 -7.98 26.81
C GLN A 339 -10.89 -6.72 27.56
N LYS A 340 -9.97 -5.78 27.84
CA LYS A 340 -10.33 -4.50 28.49
C LYS A 340 -11.25 -3.64 27.62
N GLU A 341 -11.10 -3.69 26.30
CA GLU A 341 -11.97 -2.98 25.36
C GLU A 341 -13.35 -3.64 25.27
N ALA A 342 -13.42 -4.97 25.25
CA ALA A 342 -14.67 -5.72 25.30
C ALA A 342 -15.45 -5.48 26.61
N GLU A 343 -14.76 -5.41 27.75
CA GLU A 343 -15.37 -5.07 29.05
C GLU A 343 -15.93 -3.64 29.08
N LYS A 344 -15.17 -2.66 28.55
CA LYS A 344 -15.61 -1.26 28.42
C LYS A 344 -16.78 -1.09 27.44
N GLY A 345 -16.84 -1.91 26.39
CA GLY A 345 -17.93 -1.91 25.40
C GLY A 345 -19.29 -2.35 25.96
N SER A 346 -19.37 -2.87 27.19
CA SER A 346 -20.63 -3.27 27.82
C SER A 346 -21.29 -2.20 28.70
N VAL A 347 -20.63 -1.05 28.94
CA VAL A 347 -21.15 0.05 29.77
C VAL A 347 -21.31 1.32 28.92
N ILE A 348 -22.31 1.33 28.04
CA ILE A 348 -22.89 2.58 27.52
C ILE A 348 -24.40 2.39 27.48
N THR A 349 -25.05 2.68 28.62
CA THR A 349 -26.48 3.00 28.65
C THR A 349 -26.68 4.42 28.12
N LYS A 350 -27.86 4.59 27.53
CA LYS A 350 -28.41 5.77 26.86
C LYS A 350 -28.33 7.06 27.69
N ASP A 351 -28.69 8.16 27.00
CA ASP A 351 -29.01 9.52 27.47
C ASP A 351 -27.84 10.50 27.15
N ASP A 352 -27.98 11.69 26.55
CA ASP A 352 -29.13 12.54 26.19
C ASP A 352 -28.73 13.56 25.08
N GLU A 353 -29.74 14.29 24.59
CA GLU A 353 -29.73 15.40 23.63
C GLU A 353 -29.04 16.70 24.10
N ASP A 354 -28.58 17.46 23.10
CA ASP A 354 -28.73 18.91 22.90
C ASP A 354 -27.42 19.72 22.74
N GLY A 355 -27.30 20.32 21.55
CA GLY A 355 -26.04 20.73 20.96
C GLY A 355 -25.62 22.16 21.31
N THR A 356 -24.39 22.32 21.80
CA THR A 356 -23.69 23.62 21.79
C THR A 356 -22.18 23.49 21.50
N THR A 357 -21.61 24.60 21.04
CA THR A 357 -20.31 24.81 20.36
C THR A 357 -19.03 24.26 21.04
N GLU A 358 -19.09 23.77 22.28
CA GLU A 358 -17.97 23.09 22.97
C GLU A 358 -17.91 21.59 22.66
N GLU A 359 -19.04 20.97 22.32
CA GLU A 359 -19.12 19.56 21.91
C GLU A 359 -18.33 19.32 20.61
N ASP A 360 -18.30 20.31 19.72
CA ASP A 360 -17.60 20.23 18.45
C ASP A 360 -16.06 20.22 18.64
N LYS A 361 -15.57 20.86 19.70
CA LYS A 361 -14.15 20.78 20.10
C LYS A 361 -13.84 19.46 20.79
N TYR A 362 -14.75 18.95 21.62
CA TYR A 362 -14.63 17.64 22.27
C TYR A 362 -14.66 16.50 21.25
N ALA A 363 -15.61 16.50 20.32
CA ALA A 363 -15.72 15.55 19.22
C ALA A 363 -14.48 15.55 18.32
N ARG A 364 -13.90 16.73 18.02
CA ARG A 364 -12.62 16.83 17.28
C ARG A 364 -11.43 16.27 18.06
N ARG A 365 -11.38 16.46 19.39
CA ARG A 365 -10.35 15.84 20.25
C ARG A 365 -10.51 14.32 20.30
N MET A 366 -11.74 13.84 20.41
CA MET A 366 -12.06 12.40 20.39
C MET A 366 -11.70 11.75 19.04
N LEU A 367 -12.06 12.37 17.91
CA LEU A 367 -11.65 11.91 16.57
C LEU A 367 -10.13 11.93 16.39
N LYS A 368 -9.45 12.95 16.92
CA LYS A 368 -7.98 13.04 16.88
C LYS A 368 -7.34 11.93 17.73
N GLN A 369 -7.90 11.65 18.92
CA GLN A 369 -7.42 10.60 19.82
C GLN A 369 -7.65 9.21 19.22
N ALA A 370 -8.87 8.94 18.73
CA ALA A 370 -9.21 7.69 18.04
C ALA A 370 -8.32 7.44 16.81
N ARG A 371 -7.95 8.49 16.07
CA ARG A 371 -7.00 8.39 14.96
C ARG A 371 -5.59 8.01 15.43
N LEU A 372 -5.11 8.58 16.53
CA LEU A 372 -3.80 8.23 17.10
C LEU A 372 -3.80 6.80 17.66
N ASP A 373 -4.90 6.38 18.27
CA ASP A 373 -5.08 5.02 18.79
C ASP A 373 -5.07 4.00 17.64
N HIS A 374 -5.77 4.29 16.55
CA HIS A 374 -5.75 3.45 15.35
C HIS A 374 -4.36 3.33 14.71
N VAL A 375 -3.56 4.41 14.70
CA VAL A 375 -2.17 4.35 14.20
C VAL A 375 -1.31 3.44 15.09
N ARG A 376 -1.44 3.56 16.42
CA ARG A 376 -0.71 2.70 17.37
C ARG A 376 -1.10 1.23 17.21
N GLU A 377 -2.38 0.94 17.02
CA GLU A 377 -2.90 -0.41 16.78
C GLU A 377 -2.34 -1.03 15.49
N LEU A 378 -2.22 -0.23 14.42
CA LEU A 378 -1.60 -0.66 13.17
C LEU A 378 -0.10 -0.96 13.35
N GLU A 379 0.62 -0.18 14.16
CA GLU A 379 2.03 -0.41 14.48
C GLU A 379 2.23 -1.67 15.33
N THR A 380 1.40 -1.89 16.35
CA THR A 380 1.44 -3.11 17.16
C THR A 380 1.13 -4.34 16.32
N ARG A 381 0.15 -4.26 15.40
CA ARG A 381 -0.17 -5.37 14.49
C ARG A 381 0.98 -5.71 13.56
N LYS A 382 1.62 -4.70 12.95
CA LYS A 382 2.82 -4.92 12.11
C LYS A 382 3.95 -5.58 12.90
N LYS A 383 4.18 -5.15 14.14
CA LYS A 383 5.22 -5.72 15.00
C LYS A 383 4.91 -7.17 15.40
N LEU A 384 3.65 -7.51 15.63
CA LEU A 384 3.21 -8.87 15.91
C LEU A 384 3.37 -9.79 14.69
N GLU A 385 2.98 -9.31 13.50
CA GLU A 385 3.16 -10.04 12.23
C GLU A 385 4.64 -10.34 11.94
N GLU A 386 5.53 -9.38 12.19
CA GLU A 386 6.98 -9.56 12.01
C GLU A 386 7.54 -10.59 13.01
N LEU A 387 7.16 -10.50 14.29
CA LEU A 387 7.57 -11.48 15.30
C LEU A 387 7.01 -12.89 15.01
N GLU A 388 5.80 -12.98 14.46
CA GLU A 388 5.22 -14.26 14.05
C GLU A 388 6.00 -14.89 12.89
N ARG A 389 6.42 -14.07 11.90
CA ARG A 389 7.30 -14.52 10.81
C ARG A 389 8.63 -15.05 11.35
N GLN A 390 9.26 -14.31 12.28
CA GLN A 390 10.51 -14.74 12.91
C GLN A 390 10.32 -16.03 13.71
N LYS A 391 9.23 -16.16 14.47
CA LYS A 391 8.87 -17.40 15.17
C LYS A 391 8.73 -18.59 14.23
N ARG A 392 8.00 -18.44 13.11
CA ARG A 392 7.84 -19.52 12.11
C ARG A 392 9.19 -19.93 11.51
N ALA A 393 10.07 -18.97 11.22
CA ALA A 393 11.42 -19.25 10.74
C ALA A 393 12.26 -20.02 11.78
N ILE A 394 12.18 -19.62 13.06
CA ILE A 394 12.84 -20.32 14.17
C ILE A 394 12.30 -21.76 14.31
N GLU A 395 10.99 -21.97 14.23
CA GLU A 395 10.39 -23.31 14.30
C GLU A 395 10.77 -24.19 13.12
N GLU A 396 10.83 -23.63 11.91
CA GLU A 396 11.26 -24.35 10.71
C GLU A 396 12.74 -24.74 10.80
N GLU A 397 13.59 -23.82 11.24
CA GLU A 397 15.01 -24.07 11.50
C GLU A 397 15.18 -25.15 12.57
N ARG A 398 14.48 -25.05 13.70
CA ARG A 398 14.48 -26.09 14.74
C ARG A 398 14.03 -27.44 14.20
N LYS A 399 13.01 -27.48 13.34
CA LYS A 399 12.55 -28.73 12.68
C LYS A 399 13.61 -29.30 11.73
N LYS A 400 14.30 -28.46 10.95
CA LYS A 400 15.41 -28.89 10.10
C LYS A 400 16.55 -29.45 10.96
N GLN A 401 16.97 -28.72 11.98
CA GLN A 401 18.01 -29.15 12.92
C GLN A 401 17.63 -30.45 13.64
N MET A 402 16.38 -30.62 14.09
CA MET A 402 15.91 -31.87 14.69
C MET A 402 15.95 -33.04 13.71
N LYS A 403 15.58 -32.85 12.44
CA LYS A 403 15.70 -33.89 11.41
C LYS A 403 17.16 -34.25 11.13
N VAL A 404 18.04 -33.26 11.11
CA VAL A 404 19.48 -33.49 10.95
C VAL A 404 20.04 -34.26 12.15
N GLN A 405 19.75 -33.81 13.36
CA GLN A 405 20.15 -34.46 14.59
C GLN A 405 19.58 -35.89 14.71
N ALA A 406 18.34 -36.14 14.26
CA ALA A 406 17.76 -37.48 14.25
C ALA A 406 18.48 -38.42 13.28
N LYS A 407 18.75 -37.98 12.04
CA LYS A 407 19.57 -38.73 11.08
C LYS A 407 20.99 -38.97 11.60
N LEU A 408 21.58 -37.98 12.27
CA LEU A 408 22.90 -38.09 12.90
C LEU A 408 22.90 -39.15 14.03
N ARG A 409 21.81 -39.27 14.80
CA ARG A 409 21.66 -40.32 15.83
C ARG A 409 21.45 -41.71 15.20
N GLU A 410 20.68 -41.80 14.12
CA GLU A 410 20.42 -43.05 13.39
C GLU A 410 21.69 -43.60 12.72
N MET A 411 22.55 -42.72 12.21
CA MET A 411 23.88 -43.05 11.66
C MET A 411 24.91 -43.45 12.73
N GLY A 412 24.54 -43.36 14.01
CA GLY A 412 25.38 -43.69 15.16
C GLY A 412 25.94 -42.44 15.86
N VAL A 413 25.89 -42.45 17.20
CA VAL A 413 26.63 -41.49 18.04
C VAL A 413 28.11 -41.58 17.67
N CYS A 414 28.82 -40.45 17.71
CA CYS A 414 30.29 -40.44 17.62
C CYS A 414 30.85 -41.66 18.40
N PRO A 415 31.81 -42.44 17.87
CA PRO A 415 32.33 -43.64 18.56
C PRO A 415 32.81 -43.38 20.01
N ALA A 416 33.09 -42.12 20.35
CA ALA A 416 33.47 -41.65 21.67
C ALA A 416 32.32 -41.03 22.50
N GLY A 417 31.06 -41.13 22.08
CA GLY A 417 29.87 -40.68 22.83
C GLY A 417 29.53 -39.17 22.71
N HIS A 418 30.27 -38.40 21.93
CA HIS A 418 30.08 -36.94 21.83
C HIS A 418 28.91 -36.51 20.92
N HIS A 419 28.24 -35.42 21.28
CA HIS A 419 27.20 -34.78 20.45
C HIS A 419 27.80 -34.06 19.23
N TRP A 420 27.04 -33.93 18.14
CA TRP A 420 27.47 -33.27 16.91
C TRP A 420 27.16 -31.77 16.92
N ILE A 421 28.12 -30.96 16.46
CA ILE A 421 28.09 -29.50 16.35
C ILE A 421 28.19 -29.14 14.86
N GLU A 422 27.34 -28.22 14.41
CA GLU A 422 27.29 -27.75 13.02
C GLU A 422 28.49 -26.86 12.69
N GLN A 423 29.13 -27.11 11.55
CA GLN A 423 30.23 -26.34 10.97
C GLN A 423 29.95 -26.08 9.46
N PRO A 424 30.64 -25.13 8.80
CA PRO A 424 30.35 -24.75 7.41
C PRO A 424 30.31 -25.90 6.40
N ASP A 425 31.16 -26.92 6.58
CA ASP A 425 31.30 -28.04 5.65
C ASP A 425 30.65 -29.36 6.15
N GLY A 426 29.96 -29.33 7.29
CA GLY A 426 29.39 -30.53 7.89
C GLY A 426 29.19 -30.45 9.41
N TYR A 427 29.41 -31.58 10.09
CA TYR A 427 29.18 -31.71 11.53
C TYR A 427 30.44 -32.28 12.20
N ARG A 428 30.86 -31.68 13.31
CA ARG A 428 31.98 -32.14 14.13
C ARG A 428 31.52 -32.60 15.50
N CYS A 429 32.09 -33.67 16.03
CA CYS A 429 31.74 -34.11 17.39
C CYS A 429 32.27 -33.12 18.45
N ALA A 430 31.66 -33.08 19.63
CA ALA A 430 32.03 -32.20 20.73
C ALA A 430 33.48 -32.37 21.23
N GLY A 431 34.05 -33.57 21.11
CA GLY A 431 35.47 -33.85 21.40
C GLY A 431 36.43 -33.38 20.29
N GLY A 432 35.91 -33.09 19.09
CA GLY A 432 36.64 -32.50 17.96
C GLY A 432 37.27 -33.49 16.98
N SER A 433 37.37 -34.78 17.35
CA SER A 433 38.07 -35.83 16.59
C SER A 433 37.37 -36.30 15.31
N HIS A 434 36.04 -36.35 15.31
CA HIS A 434 35.26 -36.90 14.22
C HIS A 434 34.53 -35.79 13.45
N PHE A 435 34.61 -35.84 12.13
CA PHE A 435 33.94 -34.91 11.22
C PHE A 435 33.13 -35.69 10.19
N MET A 436 31.89 -35.27 9.98
CA MET A 436 31.02 -35.80 8.94
C MET A 436 30.67 -34.70 7.96
N PHE A 437 30.93 -34.94 6.68
CA PHE A 437 30.65 -33.98 5.62
C PHE A 437 29.14 -33.89 5.37
N GLY A 438 28.63 -32.67 5.13
CA GLY A 438 27.19 -32.45 4.89
C GLY A 438 26.61 -33.32 3.76
N GLY A 439 27.41 -33.64 2.74
CA GLY A 439 27.00 -34.48 1.60
C GLY A 439 26.74 -35.96 1.94
N GLN A 440 27.25 -36.46 3.07
CA GLN A 440 26.99 -37.84 3.54
C GLN A 440 25.64 -37.99 4.24
N LEU A 441 24.94 -36.89 4.54
CA LEU A 441 23.65 -36.89 5.26
C LEU A 441 22.42 -37.03 4.33
N GLY A 442 22.62 -37.10 3.01
CA GLY A 442 21.57 -37.35 2.02
C GLY A 442 20.36 -36.43 2.20
N MET A 443 20.61 -35.14 2.38
CA MET A 443 19.60 -34.09 2.60
C MET A 443 19.54 -33.17 1.40
#